data_AF-A0A517Z765-F1
#
_entry.id   AF-A0A517Z765-F1
#
_cell.length_a   1.000
_cell.length_b   1.000
_cell.length_c   1.000
_cell.angle_alpha   90.00
_cell.angle_beta   90.00
_cell.angle_gamma   90.00
#
_symmetry.space_group_name_H-M   'P 1'
#
loop_
_entity.id
_entity.type
_entity.pdbx_description
1 polymer ?
#
loop_
_entity_poly.entity_id
_entity_poly.type
_entity_poly.pdbx_seq_one_letter_code
_entity_poly.pdbx_strand_id
1 'polypeptide(L)'
;MRQWRQLAFGGSMLVLGYVLGTAGLFQPASLTAQDFGDGLSEDTENRIRAAHRAVREAVEALQSEGRYEAITQGTNSFLALSGGGNAREDLEQGRGVDPETFAALYAGLATPEVAELLEIDEEGRITYNDQVVRMYSRSRLQRSYSERLKYFETSL
;
A
#
# COMPACT_ATOMS: atom_id res chain seq x y z
N MET A 1 -31.94 11.57 -58.01
CA MET A 1 -32.49 12.08 -56.73
C MET A 1 -32.37 11.12 -55.53
N ARG A 2 -32.41 9.78 -55.70
CA ARG A 2 -32.36 8.82 -54.59
C ARG A 2 -30.98 8.74 -53.87
N GLN A 3 -29.89 8.84 -54.61
CA GLN A 3 -28.52 8.79 -54.06
C GLN A 3 -28.16 10.04 -53.22
N TRP A 4 -28.66 11.21 -53.61
CA TRP A 4 -28.46 12.46 -52.86
C TRP A 4 -29.17 12.45 -51.50
N ARG A 5 -30.35 11.82 -51.41
CA ARG A 5 -31.06 11.63 -50.14
C ARG A 5 -30.31 10.68 -49.20
N GLN A 6 -29.65 9.65 -49.74
CA GLN A 6 -28.85 8.71 -48.96
C GLN A 6 -27.56 9.35 -48.43
N LEU A 7 -26.90 10.17 -49.25
CA LEU A 7 -25.70 10.92 -48.83
C LEU A 7 -26.04 11.99 -47.79
N ALA A 8 -27.14 12.73 -47.96
CA ALA A 8 -27.60 13.70 -46.97
C ALA A 8 -27.97 13.03 -45.64
N PHE A 9 -28.62 11.88 -45.68
CA PHE A 9 -28.95 11.11 -44.48
C PHE A 9 -27.69 10.59 -43.76
N GLY A 10 -26.74 10.00 -44.50
CA GLY A 10 -25.47 9.53 -43.93
C GLY A 10 -24.64 10.66 -43.31
N GLY A 11 -24.56 11.81 -44.00
CA GLY A 11 -23.92 13.01 -43.46
C GLY A 11 -24.57 13.51 -42.19
N SER A 12 -25.91 13.52 -42.13
CA SER A 12 -26.64 13.94 -40.93
C SER A 12 -26.41 13.03 -39.73
N MET A 13 -26.30 11.71 -39.92
CA MET A 13 -25.98 10.77 -38.84
C MET A 13 -24.56 10.94 -38.32
N LEU A 14 -23.59 11.20 -39.20
CA LEU A 14 -22.20 11.45 -38.79
C LEU A 14 -22.07 12.73 -37.97
N VAL A 15 -22.76 13.80 -38.38
CA VAL A 15 -22.78 15.06 -37.63
C VAL A 15 -23.48 14.87 -36.28
N LEU A 16 -24.62 14.17 -36.24
CA LEU A 16 -25.29 13.87 -34.97
C LEU A 16 -24.40 13.06 -34.03
N GLY A 17 -23.74 12.02 -34.55
CA GLY A 17 -22.83 11.17 -33.78
C GLY A 17 -21.62 11.95 -33.26
N TYR A 18 -21.03 12.83 -34.09
CA TYR A 18 -19.92 13.69 -33.69
C TYR A 18 -20.34 14.66 -32.58
N VAL A 19 -21.48 15.35 -32.73
CA VAL A 19 -21.99 16.29 -31.72
C VAL A 19 -22.32 15.57 -30.41
N LEU A 20 -23.02 14.43 -30.47
CA LEU A 20 -23.37 13.63 -29.29
C LEU A 20 -22.13 13.07 -28.58
N GLY A 21 -21.11 12.66 -29.34
CA GLY A 21 -19.84 12.18 -28.80
C GLY A 21 -19.02 13.30 -28.13
N THR A 22 -18.92 14.47 -28.76
CA THR A 22 -18.19 15.63 -28.18
C THR A 22 -18.89 16.24 -26.98
N ALA A 23 -20.23 16.15 -26.92
CA ALA A 23 -21.00 16.61 -25.77
C ALA A 23 -20.87 15.68 -24.54
N GLY A 24 -20.15 14.56 -24.66
CA GLY A 24 -19.88 13.67 -23.54
C GLY A 24 -21.11 12.93 -23.01
N LEU A 25 -22.24 12.94 -23.73
CA LEU A 25 -23.51 12.35 -23.28
C LEU A 25 -23.46 10.84 -23.05
N PHE A 26 -22.44 10.16 -23.59
CA PHE A 26 -22.17 8.74 -23.40
C PHE A 26 -20.82 8.48 -22.74
N GLN A 27 -20.23 9.47 -22.05
CA GLN A 27 -19.06 9.20 -21.22
C GLN A 27 -19.47 8.21 -20.13
N PRO A 28 -18.80 7.04 -20.04
CA PRO A 28 -19.04 6.13 -18.92
C PRO A 28 -18.74 6.91 -17.63
N ALA A 29 -19.64 6.83 -16.66
CA ALA A 29 -19.42 7.43 -15.36
C ALA A 29 -18.06 6.99 -14.83
N SER A 30 -17.21 7.95 -14.47
CA SER A 30 -15.94 7.69 -13.81
C SER A 30 -16.25 6.96 -12.50
N LEU A 31 -15.91 5.67 -12.44
CA LEU A 31 -16.03 4.85 -11.26
C LEU A 31 -14.93 5.29 -10.28
N THR A 32 -15.28 6.14 -9.32
CA THR A 32 -14.41 6.43 -8.17
C THR A 32 -14.47 5.22 -7.25
N ALA A 33 -13.39 4.41 -7.26
CA ALA A 33 -13.38 3.14 -6.53
C ALA A 33 -13.57 3.32 -5.01
N GLN A 34 -13.21 4.47 -4.44
CA GLN A 34 -13.43 4.82 -3.03
C GLN A 34 -13.53 6.34 -2.89
N ASP A 35 -14.75 6.88 -2.89
CA ASP A 35 -15.00 8.26 -2.45
C ASP A 35 -15.05 8.25 -0.92
N PHE A 36 -13.89 8.40 -0.28
CA PHE A 36 -13.81 8.69 1.15
C PHE A 36 -14.31 10.12 1.32
N GLY A 37 -15.60 10.31 1.63
CA GLY A 37 -16.27 11.62 1.70
C GLY A 37 -15.66 12.63 2.71
N ASP A 38 -16.48 13.32 3.49
CA ASP A 38 -16.02 14.34 4.46
C ASP A 38 -15.24 13.72 5.64
N GLY A 39 -13.96 13.38 5.41
CA GLY A 39 -12.98 13.01 6.44
C GLY A 39 -13.41 11.89 7.40
N LEU A 40 -12.65 11.72 8.48
CA LEU A 40 -13.04 10.86 9.60
C LEU A 40 -13.75 11.70 10.67
N SER A 41 -14.66 11.09 11.42
CA SER A 41 -15.21 11.75 12.61
C SER A 41 -14.12 11.94 13.68
N GLU A 42 -14.24 12.98 14.50
CA GLU A 42 -13.30 13.26 15.58
C GLU A 42 -13.17 12.06 16.56
N ASP A 43 -14.27 11.38 16.86
CA ASP A 43 -14.24 10.15 17.68
C ASP A 43 -13.40 9.05 17.02
N THR A 44 -13.53 8.87 15.71
CA THR A 44 -12.74 7.87 14.95
C THR A 44 -11.26 8.23 14.94
N GLU A 45 -10.91 9.50 14.71
CA GLU A 45 -9.52 9.95 14.80
C GLU A 45 -8.93 9.72 16.18
N ASN A 46 -9.68 10.01 17.24
CA ASN A 46 -9.23 9.81 18.62
C ASN A 46 -9.01 8.32 18.92
N ARG A 47 -9.85 7.42 18.41
CA ARG A 47 -9.65 5.96 18.50
C ARG A 47 -8.41 5.50 17.75
N ILE A 48 -8.17 6.02 16.54
CA ILE A 48 -6.96 5.70 15.76
C ILE A 48 -5.71 6.19 16.51
N ARG A 49 -5.72 7.40 17.07
CA ARG A 49 -4.60 7.92 17.89
C ARG A 49 -4.35 7.05 19.12
N ALA A 50 -5.41 6.60 19.80
CA ALA A 50 -5.29 5.71 20.94
C ALA A 50 -4.72 4.35 20.55
N ALA A 51 -5.18 3.76 19.44
CA ALA A 51 -4.66 2.51 18.91
C ALA A 51 -3.18 2.64 18.51
N HIS A 52 -2.81 3.72 17.82
CA HIS A 52 -1.42 4.00 17.45
C HIS A 52 -0.52 4.12 18.69
N ARG A 53 -0.99 4.78 19.76
CA ARG A 53 -0.24 4.86 21.02
C ARG A 53 -0.02 3.48 21.63
N ALA A 54 -1.05 2.63 21.68
CA ALA A 54 -0.93 1.27 22.22
C ALA A 54 0.06 0.41 21.41
N VAL A 55 0.03 0.50 20.07
CA VAL A 55 1.00 -0.22 19.22
C VAL A 55 2.42 0.30 19.46
N ARG A 56 2.60 1.62 19.61
CA ARG A 56 3.90 2.21 19.93
C ARG A 56 4.45 1.72 21.27
N GLU A 57 3.62 1.66 22.30
CA GLU A 57 4.01 1.11 23.61
C GLU A 57 4.48 -0.36 23.48
N ALA A 58 3.79 -1.17 22.67
CA ALA A 58 4.23 -2.54 22.38
C ALA A 58 5.57 -2.58 21.63
N VAL A 59 5.81 -1.66 20.69
CA VAL A 59 7.11 -1.53 20.00
C VAL A 59 8.22 -1.18 20.98
N GLU A 60 8.01 -0.19 21.86
CA GLU A 60 8.99 0.22 22.86
C GLU A 60 9.35 -0.95 23.79
N ALA A 61 8.35 -1.74 24.21
CA ALA A 61 8.58 -2.98 24.97
C ALA A 61 9.41 -4.00 24.17
N LEU A 62 9.04 -4.30 22.93
CA LEU A 62 9.78 -5.24 22.07
C LEU A 62 11.21 -4.79 21.77
N GLN A 63 11.43 -3.48 21.61
CA GLN A 63 12.77 -2.91 21.46
C GLN A 63 13.61 -3.11 22.72
N SER A 64 13.03 -2.91 23.91
CA SER A 64 13.74 -3.17 25.18
C SER A 64 14.14 -4.64 25.35
N GLU A 65 13.39 -5.56 24.75
CA GLU A 65 13.70 -7.00 24.70
C GLU A 65 14.66 -7.40 23.56
N GLY A 66 15.08 -6.45 22.72
CA GLY A 66 15.90 -6.72 21.53
C GLY A 66 15.17 -7.49 20.43
N ARG A 67 13.83 -7.43 20.40
CA ARG A 67 12.96 -8.19 19.50
C ARG A 67 12.37 -7.36 18.37
N TYR A 68 12.68 -6.07 18.28
CA TYR A 68 12.15 -5.18 17.25
C TYR A 68 13.24 -4.25 16.70
N GLU A 69 13.41 -4.26 15.38
CA GLU A 69 14.25 -3.32 14.64
C GLU A 69 13.57 -2.99 13.31
N ALA A 70 13.40 -1.70 13.04
CA ALA A 70 12.73 -1.18 11.84
C ALA A 70 13.72 -0.43 10.94
N ILE A 71 13.47 -0.49 9.64
CA ILE A 71 14.28 0.19 8.60
C ILE A 71 13.50 1.30 7.87
N THR A 72 12.32 1.64 8.39
CA THR A 72 11.40 2.61 7.83
C THR A 72 10.96 3.61 8.88
N GLN A 73 10.53 4.77 8.44
CA GLN A 73 9.96 5.81 9.28
C GLN A 73 8.58 5.39 9.78
N GLY A 74 8.29 5.67 11.05
CA GLY A 74 7.01 5.32 11.68
C GLY A 74 7.02 3.98 12.41
N THR A 75 5.85 3.62 12.93
CA THR A 75 5.66 2.38 13.72
C THR A 75 5.22 1.27 12.78
N ASN A 76 5.98 0.17 12.70
CA ASN A 76 5.59 -1.01 11.92
C ASN A 76 4.62 -1.86 12.75
N SER A 77 3.33 -1.69 12.48
CA SER A 77 2.25 -2.35 13.22
C SER A 77 2.22 -3.86 12.95
N PHE A 78 2.60 -4.29 11.76
CA PHE A 78 2.69 -5.70 11.40
C PHE A 78 3.69 -6.44 12.28
N LEU A 79 4.92 -5.93 12.40
CA LEU A 79 5.96 -6.52 13.24
C LEU A 79 5.57 -6.44 14.72
N ALA A 80 5.10 -5.28 15.18
CA ALA A 80 4.69 -5.08 16.57
C ALA A 80 3.64 -6.13 17.00
N LEU A 81 2.57 -6.27 16.21
CA LEU A 81 1.48 -7.19 16.53
C LEU A 81 1.80 -8.66 16.25
N SER A 82 2.88 -8.95 15.51
CA SER A 82 3.38 -10.33 15.31
C SER A 82 4.39 -10.75 16.38
N GLY A 83 4.63 -9.91 17.40
CA GLY A 83 5.57 -10.20 18.48
C GLY A 83 7.02 -9.84 18.15
N GLY A 84 7.27 -8.96 17.17
CA GLY A 84 8.58 -8.44 16.82
C GLY A 84 9.12 -8.90 15.47
N GLY A 85 10.34 -8.46 15.16
CA GLY A 85 11.09 -8.78 13.95
C GLY A 85 12.27 -7.83 13.78
N ASN A 86 13.29 -8.27 13.03
CA ASN A 86 14.47 -7.46 12.74
C ASN A 86 14.55 -7.21 11.23
N ALA A 87 13.89 -6.14 10.78
CA ALA A 87 13.82 -5.83 9.36
C ALA A 87 15.19 -5.48 8.76
N ARG A 88 16.12 -4.95 9.57
CA ARG A 88 17.51 -4.67 9.16
C ARG A 88 18.24 -5.95 8.80
N GLU A 89 18.29 -6.88 9.75
CA GLU A 89 18.95 -8.17 9.57
C GLU A 89 18.32 -8.96 8.43
N ASP A 90 16.99 -8.93 8.33
CA ASP A 90 16.26 -9.62 7.28
C ASP A 90 16.54 -9.07 5.88
N LEU A 91 16.65 -7.74 5.76
CA LEU A 91 17.04 -7.08 4.52
C LEU A 91 18.49 -7.43 4.14
N GLU A 92 19.43 -7.29 5.08
CA GLU A 92 20.86 -7.54 4.86
C GLU A 92 21.17 -9.00 4.49
N GLN A 93 20.39 -9.95 5.00
CA GLN A 93 20.53 -11.37 4.68
C GLN A 93 19.70 -11.81 3.46
N GLY A 94 18.97 -10.90 2.81
CA GLY A 94 18.12 -11.23 1.67
C GLY A 94 16.94 -12.16 2.02
N ARG A 95 16.52 -12.20 3.29
CA ARG A 95 15.36 -12.99 3.76
C ARG A 95 14.01 -12.36 3.38
N GLY A 96 14.07 -11.18 2.75
CA GLY A 96 12.93 -10.32 2.44
C GLY A 96 12.54 -9.47 3.65
N VAL A 97 11.47 -8.69 3.52
CA VAL A 97 10.94 -7.82 4.58
C VAL A 97 9.43 -8.06 4.75
N ASP A 98 8.85 -7.64 5.88
CA ASP A 98 7.41 -7.78 6.09
C ASP A 98 6.59 -6.89 5.12
N PRO A 99 5.27 -7.12 4.99
CA PRO A 99 4.45 -6.37 4.03
C PRO A 99 4.43 -4.86 4.28
N GLU A 100 4.44 -4.43 5.55
CA GLU A 100 4.38 -3.01 5.91
C GLU A 100 5.71 -2.31 5.64
N THR A 101 6.82 -2.96 6.01
CA THR A 101 8.16 -2.50 5.63
C THR A 101 8.29 -2.43 4.10
N PHE A 102 7.89 -3.46 3.37
CA PHE A 102 7.96 -3.48 1.91
C PHE A 102 7.22 -2.28 1.28
N ALA A 103 5.99 -2.02 1.72
CA ALA A 103 5.20 -0.89 1.23
C ALA A 103 5.86 0.46 1.60
N ALA A 104 6.39 0.59 2.81
CA ALA A 104 7.05 1.80 3.26
C ALA A 104 8.35 2.08 2.49
N LEU A 105 9.17 1.06 2.20
CA LEU A 105 10.34 1.22 1.31
C LEU A 105 9.91 1.69 -0.08
N TYR A 106 8.83 1.12 -0.63
CA TYR A 106 8.28 1.51 -1.93
C TYR A 106 7.72 2.94 -1.95
N ALA A 107 7.25 3.41 -0.81
CA ALA A 107 6.79 4.79 -0.62
C ALA A 107 7.93 5.78 -0.33
N GLY A 108 9.20 5.35 -0.32
CA GLY A 108 10.34 6.22 0.00
C GLY A 108 10.45 6.59 1.48
N LEU A 109 9.85 5.80 2.37
CA LEU A 109 9.85 6.01 3.82
C LEU A 109 10.97 5.23 4.53
N ALA A 110 12.05 4.88 3.82
CA ALA A 110 13.23 4.26 4.45
C ALA A 110 13.87 5.20 5.48
N THR A 111 14.57 4.66 6.48
CA THR A 111 15.47 5.47 7.32
C THR A 111 16.63 6.01 6.47
N PRO A 112 17.26 7.12 6.86
CA PRO A 112 18.36 7.70 6.09
C PRO A 112 19.47 6.71 5.76
N GLU A 113 19.88 5.86 6.71
CA GLU A 113 20.97 4.90 6.46
C GLU A 113 20.60 3.82 5.42
N VAL A 114 19.32 3.46 5.34
CA VAL A 114 18.84 2.45 4.40
C VAL A 114 18.59 3.09 3.04
N ALA A 115 18.03 4.31 3.02
CA ALA A 115 17.75 5.06 1.80
C ALA A 115 19.01 5.28 0.94
N GLU A 116 20.18 5.45 1.54
CA GLU A 116 21.46 5.60 0.84
C GLU A 116 21.89 4.33 0.06
N LEU A 117 21.36 3.16 0.45
CA LEU A 117 21.69 1.86 -0.14
C LEU A 117 20.56 1.27 -0.99
N LEU A 118 19.44 2.00 -1.09
CA LEU A 118 18.30 1.59 -1.89
C LEU A 118 18.38 2.19 -3.29
N GLU A 119 18.11 1.35 -4.27
CA GLU A 119 17.97 1.77 -5.66
C GLU A 119 16.68 1.22 -6.26
N ILE A 120 16.31 1.75 -7.42
CA ILE A 120 15.22 1.23 -8.24
C ILE A 120 15.85 0.75 -9.55
N ASP A 121 15.66 -0.53 -9.86
CA ASP A 121 16.19 -1.13 -11.09
C ASP A 121 15.37 -0.75 -12.33
N GLU A 122 15.82 -1.19 -13.51
CA GLU A 122 15.19 -0.92 -14.80
C GLU A 122 13.74 -1.45 -14.88
N GLU A 123 13.38 -2.44 -14.06
CA GLU A 123 12.03 -3.00 -13.97
C GLU A 123 11.15 -2.31 -12.90
N GLY A 124 11.65 -1.26 -12.25
CA GLY A 124 10.93 -0.52 -11.22
C GLY A 124 10.88 -1.24 -9.87
N ARG A 125 11.75 -2.22 -9.63
CA ARG A 125 11.82 -2.95 -8.36
C ARG A 125 12.85 -2.30 -7.44
N ILE A 126 12.54 -2.31 -6.15
CA ILE A 126 13.48 -1.83 -5.13
C ILE A 126 14.60 -2.86 -4.97
N THR A 127 15.83 -2.39 -5.01
CA THR A 127 17.03 -3.17 -4.68
C THR A 127 17.70 -2.59 -3.42
N TYR A 128 18.39 -3.46 -2.68
CA TYR A 128 19.27 -3.10 -1.57
C TYR A 128 20.61 -3.78 -1.83
N ASN A 129 21.69 -3.02 -1.99
CA ASN A 129 23.01 -3.54 -2.38
C ASN A 129 22.94 -4.53 -3.57
N ASP A 130 22.38 -4.07 -4.70
CA ASP A 130 22.16 -4.87 -5.94
C ASP A 130 21.24 -6.09 -5.82
N GLN A 131 20.61 -6.32 -4.65
CA GLN A 131 19.67 -7.42 -4.45
C GLN A 131 18.24 -6.92 -4.41
N VAL A 132 17.38 -7.52 -5.25
CA VAL A 132 15.94 -7.22 -5.26
C VAL A 132 15.34 -7.49 -3.88
N VAL A 133 14.78 -6.44 -3.28
CA VAL A 133 14.03 -6.54 -2.04
C VAL A 133 12.74 -7.29 -2.31
N ARG A 134 12.44 -8.29 -1.49
CA ARG A 134 11.23 -9.11 -1.61
C ARG A 134 10.46 -9.04 -0.32
N MET A 135 9.16 -9.26 -0.40
CA MET A 135 8.36 -9.54 0.79
C MET A 135 8.75 -10.91 1.37
N TYR A 136 8.54 -11.10 2.67
CA TYR A 136 8.70 -12.37 3.36
C TYR A 136 8.03 -13.52 2.59
N SER A 137 8.64 -14.70 2.68
CA SER A 137 8.09 -15.91 2.10
C SER A 137 6.71 -16.24 2.69
N ARG A 138 5.88 -16.95 1.91
CA ARG A 138 4.54 -17.36 2.35
C ARG A 138 4.53 -18.07 3.71
N SER A 139 5.49 -18.97 3.95
CA SER A 139 5.57 -19.71 5.22
C SER A 139 5.92 -18.80 6.41
N ARG A 140 6.77 -17.79 6.19
CA ARG A 140 7.11 -16.81 7.21
C ARG A 140 5.92 -15.90 7.52
N LEU A 141 5.22 -15.43 6.50
CA LEU A 141 3.99 -14.64 6.68
C LEU A 141 2.93 -15.43 7.46
N GLN A 142 2.71 -16.71 7.11
CA GLN A 142 1.78 -17.57 7.85
C GLN A 142 2.14 -17.65 9.34
N ARG A 143 3.42 -17.83 9.67
CA ARG A 143 3.87 -17.84 11.06
C ARG A 143 3.63 -16.51 11.76
N SER A 144 3.96 -15.38 11.13
CA SER A 144 3.72 -14.05 11.71
C SER A 144 2.24 -13.81 12.00
N TYR A 145 1.35 -14.19 11.09
CA TYR A 145 -0.10 -14.10 11.32
C TYR A 145 -0.59 -15.05 12.43
N SER A 146 -0.04 -16.26 12.54
CA SER A 146 -0.36 -17.17 13.64
C SER A 146 0.05 -16.61 15.00
N GLU A 147 1.25 -16.02 15.11
CA GLU A 147 1.69 -15.35 16.35
C GLU A 147 0.78 -14.17 16.68
N ARG A 148 0.39 -13.37 15.68
CA ARG A 148 -0.55 -12.26 15.89
C ARG A 148 -1.90 -12.71 16.44
N LEU A 149 -2.43 -13.85 15.97
CA LEU A 149 -3.69 -14.40 16.48
C LEU A 149 -3.59 -14.85 17.95
N LYS A 150 -2.46 -15.42 18.36
CA LYS A 150 -2.22 -15.83 19.76
C LYS A 150 -2.43 -14.67 20.74
N TYR A 151 -1.94 -13.49 20.41
CA TYR A 151 -2.08 -12.31 21.27
C TYR A 151 -3.52 -11.77 21.29
N PHE A 152 -4.29 -11.97 20.23
CA PHE A 152 -5.70 -11.57 20.16
C PHE A 152 -6.62 -12.54 20.92
N GLU A 153 -6.39 -13.85 20.82
CA GLU A 153 -7.19 -14.85 21.53
C GLU A 153 -7.03 -14.79 23.05
N THR A 154 -5.87 -14.34 23.54
CA THR A 154 -5.63 -14.19 24.99
C THR A 154 -6.29 -12.92 25.58
N SER A 155 -6.92 -12.09 24.75
CA SER A 155 -7.56 -10.83 25.16
C SER A 155 -9.10 -10.89 25.28
N LEU A 156 -9.68 -12.09 25.14
CA LEU A 156 -11.11 -12.42 25.35
C LEU A 156 -11.29 -13.27 26.60
#